data_AF-A0A2P6MKJ0-F1
#
_entry.id   AF-A0A2P6MKJ0-F1
#
_cell.length_a   1.000
_cell.length_b   1.000
_cell.length_c   1.000
_cell.angle_alpha   90.00
_cell.angle_beta   90.00
_cell.angle_gamma   90.00
#
_symmetry.space_group_name_H-M   'P 1'
#
loop_
_entity.id
_entity.type
_entity.pdbx_description
1 polymer ?
#
loop_
_entity_poly.entity_id
_entity_poly.type
_entity_poly.pdbx_seq_one_letter_code
_entity_poly.pdbx_strand_id
1 'polypeptide(L)'
;MTASIIVLIILILSAGLLLFVFRRKKKTSAAQISPSTEKNILLEEERVRAQELTMLRMRNAVLRQSEQPHVTEIRLARGLRFIELPDRALQQISDDFLSVFDHYLDSCWLTSDGALRTVFSGISTDTATTLGKMTAASRETAVEMDMLLKRWYAQVDEGFSTHKEGNE
;
A
#
# COMPACT_ATOMS: atom_id res chain seq x y z
N MET A 1 66.56 -20.35 -27.78
CA MET A 1 66.35 -19.59 -26.52
C MET A 1 65.12 -18.69 -26.54
N THR A 2 64.81 -18.01 -27.66
CA THR A 2 63.64 -17.12 -27.78
C THR A 2 62.29 -17.83 -27.63
N ALA A 3 62.14 -19.04 -28.18
CA ALA A 3 60.89 -19.82 -28.07
C ALA A 3 60.52 -20.18 -26.61
N SER A 4 61.51 -20.53 -25.77
CA SER A 4 61.30 -20.86 -24.35
C SER A 4 60.85 -19.65 -23.53
N ILE A 5 61.31 -18.45 -23.89
CA ILE A 5 60.93 -17.19 -23.23
C ILE A 5 59.46 -16.86 -23.53
N ILE A 6 59.01 -17.08 -24.78
CA ILE A 6 57.63 -16.82 -25.19
C ILE A 6 56.65 -17.73 -24.44
N VAL A 7 56.97 -19.01 -24.28
CA VAL A 7 56.12 -19.97 -23.55
C VAL A 7 56.00 -19.59 -22.06
N LEU A 8 57.09 -19.13 -21.45
CA LEU A 8 57.09 -18.69 -20.04
C LEU A 8 56.17 -17.47 -19.82
N ILE A 9 56.20 -16.50 -20.75
CA ILE A 9 55.35 -15.30 -20.68
C ILE A 9 53.86 -15.66 -20.77
N ILE A 10 53.49 -16.59 -21.66
CA ILE A 10 52.11 -17.06 -21.82
C ILE A 10 51.62 -17.77 -20.53
N LEU A 11 52.48 -18.57 -19.90
CA LEU A 11 52.16 -19.23 -18.63
C LEU A 11 51.92 -18.23 -17.49
N ILE A 12 52.75 -17.18 -17.40
CA ILE A 12 52.59 -16.14 -16.38
C ILE A 12 51.32 -15.33 -16.61
N LEU A 13 51.01 -14.96 -17.86
CA LEU A 13 49.80 -14.22 -18.20
C LEU A 13 48.53 -15.03 -17.92
N SER A 14 48.52 -16.32 -18.27
CA SER A 14 47.37 -17.19 -18.01
C SER A 14 47.15 -17.47 -16.51
N ALA A 15 48.23 -17.65 -15.73
CA ALA A 15 48.15 -17.76 -14.28
C ALA A 15 47.67 -16.44 -13.63
N GLY A 16 48.12 -15.30 -14.13
CA GLY A 16 47.67 -13.98 -13.68
C GLY A 16 46.18 -13.75 -13.96
N LEU A 17 45.70 -14.15 -15.13
CA LEU A 17 44.28 -14.05 -15.50
C LEU A 17 43.40 -14.96 -14.63
N LEU A 18 43.86 -16.19 -14.36
CA LEU A 18 43.18 -17.10 -13.44
C LEU A 18 43.11 -16.52 -12.03
N LEU A 19 44.22 -16.00 -11.49
CA LEU A 19 44.24 -15.36 -10.17
C LEU A 19 43.31 -14.13 -10.11
N PHE A 20 43.23 -13.36 -11.19
CA PHE A 20 42.33 -12.22 -11.29
C PHE A 20 40.85 -12.65 -11.24
N VAL A 21 40.47 -13.71 -11.98
CA VAL A 21 39.12 -14.28 -11.96
C VAL A 21 38.78 -14.89 -10.59
N PHE A 22 39.72 -15.59 -9.96
CA PHE A 22 39.54 -16.17 -8.63
C PHE A 22 39.42 -15.11 -7.53
N ARG A 23 40.11 -13.96 -7.67
CA ARG A 23 39.95 -12.83 -6.74
C ARG A 23 38.61 -12.12 -6.87
N ARG A 24 38.03 -12.04 -8.08
CA ARG A 24 36.68 -11.46 -8.27
C ARG A 24 35.56 -12.29 -7.65
N LYS A 25 35.72 -13.62 -7.53
CA LYS A 25 34.69 -14.49 -6.92
C LYS A 25 34.59 -14.44 -5.39
N LYS A 26 35.44 -13.68 -4.68
CA LYS A 26 35.48 -13.65 -3.20
C LYS A 26 34.84 -12.43 -2.53
N LYS A 27 34.09 -11.60 -3.25
CA LYS A 27 33.40 -10.43 -2.69
C LYS A 27 31.92 -10.34 -3.08
N THR A 28 31.22 -11.45 -2.97
CA THR A 28 29.77 -11.43 -2.74
C THR A 28 29.51 -12.29 -1.52
N SER A 29 29.86 -11.74 -0.36
CA SER A 29 29.18 -12.15 0.87
C SER A 29 27.77 -11.61 0.75
N ALA A 30 26.91 -12.32 0.00
CA ALA A 30 25.48 -12.13 0.11
C ALA A 30 25.16 -12.33 1.58
N ALA A 31 24.73 -11.27 2.27
CA ALA A 31 24.16 -11.41 3.59
C ALA A 31 23.03 -12.43 3.44
N GLN A 32 23.24 -13.65 3.96
CA GLN A 32 22.20 -14.67 3.98
C GLN A 32 21.12 -14.16 4.91
N ILE A 33 20.11 -13.50 4.33
CA ILE A 33 18.85 -13.22 5.02
C ILE A 33 18.34 -14.59 5.46
N SER A 34 18.19 -14.76 6.77
CA SER A 34 17.65 -16.00 7.31
C SER A 34 16.26 -16.23 6.69
N PRO A 35 15.88 -17.47 6.33
CA PRO A 35 14.54 -17.77 5.81
C PRO A 35 13.40 -17.26 6.72
N SER A 36 13.67 -17.12 8.03
CA SER A 36 12.76 -16.52 8.99
C SER A 36 12.57 -15.01 8.83
N THR A 37 13.65 -14.28 8.49
CA THR A 37 13.62 -12.83 8.23
C THR A 37 12.90 -12.51 6.93
N GLU A 38 13.17 -13.29 5.87
CA GLU A 38 12.48 -13.15 4.58
C GLU A 38 10.97 -13.39 4.71
N LYS A 39 10.57 -14.43 5.46
CA LYS A 39 9.16 -14.70 5.75
C LYS A 39 8.47 -13.56 6.50
N ASN A 40 9.16 -12.93 7.46
CA ASN A 40 8.59 -11.82 8.23
C ASN A 40 8.37 -10.58 7.35
N ILE A 41 9.33 -10.26 6.47
CA ILE A 41 9.20 -9.14 5.52
C ILE A 41 8.01 -9.37 4.59
N LEU A 42 7.86 -10.58 4.04
CA LEU A 42 6.73 -10.92 3.17
C LEU A 42 5.37 -10.79 3.90
N LEU A 43 5.31 -11.16 5.18
CA LEU A 43 4.11 -11.03 5.99
C LEU A 43 3.74 -9.55 6.23
N GLU A 44 4.73 -8.69 6.44
CA GLU A 44 4.51 -7.25 6.61
C GLU A 44 4.01 -6.61 5.32
N GLU A 45 4.60 -6.94 4.17
CA GLU A 45 4.10 -6.48 2.87
C GLU A 45 2.66 -6.93 2.61
N GLU A 46 2.33 -8.18 2.95
CA GLU A 46 0.99 -8.72 2.79
C GLU A 46 -0.03 -7.95 3.66
N ARG A 47 0.35 -7.59 4.89
CA ARG A 47 -0.49 -6.74 5.76
C ARG A 47 -0.73 -5.37 5.13
N VAL A 48 0.33 -4.69 4.68
CA VAL A 48 0.20 -3.38 4.02
C VAL A 48 -0.76 -3.47 2.82
N ARG A 49 -0.60 -4.47 1.95
CA ARG A 49 -1.50 -4.68 0.80
C ARG A 49 -2.94 -5.02 1.19
N ALA A 50 -3.13 -5.83 2.23
CA ALA A 50 -4.46 -6.16 2.73
C ALA A 50 -5.18 -4.93 3.30
N GLN A 51 -4.45 -4.05 3.98
CA GLN A 51 -4.97 -2.80 4.51
C GLN A 51 -5.32 -1.81 3.38
N GLU A 52 -4.46 -1.68 2.38
CA GLU A 52 -4.73 -0.89 1.17
C GLU A 52 -6.01 -1.35 0.47
N LEU A 53 -6.16 -2.67 0.26
CA LEU A 53 -7.36 -3.24 -0.36
C LEU A 53 -8.63 -2.93 0.45
N THR A 54 -8.51 -2.92 1.78
CA THR A 54 -9.61 -2.55 2.68
C THR A 54 -10.02 -1.09 2.50
N MET A 55 -9.05 -0.17 2.46
CA MET A 55 -9.28 1.25 2.20
C MET A 55 -9.93 1.47 0.84
N LEU A 56 -9.43 0.81 -0.22
CA LEU A 56 -10.00 0.90 -1.57
C LEU A 56 -11.44 0.40 -1.63
N ARG A 57 -11.79 -0.66 -0.91
CA ARG A 57 -13.16 -1.18 -0.84
C ARG A 57 -14.10 -0.17 -0.18
N MET A 58 -13.69 0.45 0.92
CA MET A 58 -14.47 1.51 1.57
C MET A 58 -14.66 2.71 0.64
N ARG A 59 -13.57 3.21 0.03
CA ARG A 59 -13.62 4.32 -0.92
C ARG A 59 -14.57 4.06 -2.07
N ASN A 60 -14.52 2.86 -2.66
CA ASN A 60 -15.40 2.49 -3.76
C ASN A 60 -16.86 2.37 -3.32
N ALA A 61 -17.11 1.86 -2.11
CA ALA A 61 -18.45 1.83 -1.53
C ALA A 61 -19.02 3.25 -1.37
N VAL A 62 -18.22 4.21 -0.89
CA VAL A 62 -18.58 5.64 -0.79
C VAL A 62 -18.84 6.24 -2.17
N LEU A 63 -17.91 6.10 -3.12
CA LEU A 63 -18.04 6.72 -4.44
C LEU A 63 -19.29 6.24 -5.19
N ARG A 64 -19.62 4.94 -5.12
CA ARG A 64 -20.81 4.37 -5.75
C ARG A 64 -22.11 5.03 -5.28
N GLN A 65 -22.16 5.56 -4.06
CA GLN A 65 -23.35 6.25 -3.56
C GLN A 65 -23.62 7.57 -4.29
N SER A 66 -22.62 8.12 -4.97
CA SER A 66 -22.78 9.32 -5.80
C SER A 66 -23.45 9.07 -7.15
N GLU A 67 -23.56 7.81 -7.55
CA GLU A 67 -24.18 7.35 -8.80
C GLU A 67 -25.48 6.59 -8.50
N GLN A 68 -25.38 5.55 -7.67
CA GLN A 68 -26.47 4.67 -7.30
C GLN A 68 -26.42 4.37 -5.79
N PRO A 69 -27.15 5.14 -4.97
CA PRO A 69 -27.26 4.91 -3.54
C PRO A 69 -27.80 3.51 -3.23
N HIS A 70 -27.03 2.70 -2.51
CA HIS A 70 -27.43 1.37 -2.10
C HIS A 70 -26.78 0.95 -0.77
N VAL A 71 -27.62 0.70 0.24
CA VAL A 71 -27.20 0.38 1.60
C VAL A 71 -26.29 -0.86 1.69
N THR A 72 -26.45 -1.83 0.79
CA THR A 72 -25.63 -3.06 0.81
C THR A 72 -24.14 -2.78 0.73
N GLU A 73 -23.70 -1.86 -0.13
CA GLU A 73 -22.28 -1.52 -0.30
C GLU A 73 -21.71 -0.92 0.98
N ILE A 74 -22.46 0.01 1.59
CA ILE A 74 -22.09 0.66 2.85
C ILE A 74 -22.07 -0.33 4.02
N ARG A 75 -23.04 -1.23 4.08
CA ARG A 75 -23.10 -2.27 5.10
C ARG A 75 -21.89 -3.21 5.01
N LEU A 76 -21.51 -3.61 3.79
CA LEU A 76 -20.33 -4.44 3.57
C LEU A 76 -19.04 -3.69 3.95
N ALA A 77 -18.92 -2.43 3.54
CA ALA A 77 -17.77 -1.59 3.88
C ALA A 77 -17.62 -1.35 5.39
N ARG A 78 -18.70 -1.04 6.11
CA ARG A 78 -18.72 -0.90 7.58
C ARG A 78 -18.30 -2.17 8.31
N GLY A 79 -18.53 -3.34 7.70
CA GLY A 79 -18.11 -4.63 8.25
C GLY A 79 -16.62 -4.93 8.10
N LEU A 80 -15.89 -4.16 7.30
CA LEU A 80 -14.45 -4.36 7.11
C LEU A 80 -13.70 -4.01 8.38
N ARG A 81 -12.56 -4.67 8.58
CA ARG A 81 -11.69 -4.51 9.75
C ARG A 81 -10.32 -4.07 9.31
N PHE A 82 -9.82 -3.05 10.00
CA PHE A 82 -8.45 -2.58 9.84
C PHE A 82 -7.55 -3.49 10.67
N ILE A 83 -6.37 -3.73 10.17
CA ILE A 83 -5.33 -4.50 10.84
C ILE A 83 -4.26 -3.55 11.36
N GLU A 84 -3.60 -3.94 12.45
CA GLU A 84 -2.50 -3.17 13.01
C GLU A 84 -1.27 -3.29 12.11
N LEU A 85 -0.71 -2.14 11.74
CA LEU A 85 0.48 -2.02 10.91
C LEU A 85 1.72 -1.77 11.77
N PRO A 86 2.88 -2.34 11.40
CA PRO A 86 4.12 -2.11 12.12
C PRO A 86 4.66 -0.68 11.94
N ASP A 87 4.42 -0.07 10.78
CA ASP A 87 4.79 1.32 10.50
C ASP A 87 3.73 2.28 11.07
N ARG A 88 4.15 3.12 12.02
CA ARG A 88 3.29 4.12 12.67
C ARG A 88 2.75 5.18 11.72
N ALA A 89 3.51 5.57 10.70
CA ALA A 89 3.06 6.56 9.72
C ALA A 89 1.95 5.97 8.84
N LEU A 90 2.10 4.72 8.40
CA LEU A 90 1.04 4.01 7.70
C LEU A 90 -0.18 3.79 8.60
N GLN A 91 0.03 3.42 9.87
CA GLN A 91 -1.05 3.26 10.84
C GLN A 91 -1.85 4.57 10.99
N GLN A 92 -1.16 5.70 11.17
CA GLN A 92 -1.83 7.01 11.29
C GLN A 92 -2.66 7.35 10.05
N ILE A 93 -2.13 7.11 8.84
CA ILE A 93 -2.90 7.35 7.59
C ILE A 93 -4.12 6.44 7.53
N SER A 94 -3.99 5.19 7.99
CA SER A 94 -5.11 4.24 8.07
C SER A 94 -6.18 4.73 9.06
N ASP A 95 -5.78 5.19 10.23
CA ASP A 95 -6.70 5.71 11.25
C ASP A 95 -7.40 6.99 10.78
N ASP A 96 -6.68 7.91 10.13
CA ASP A 96 -7.25 9.11 9.48
C ASP A 96 -8.31 8.70 8.45
N PHE A 97 -8.02 7.66 7.64
CA PHE A 97 -8.93 7.16 6.62
C PHE A 97 -10.21 6.57 7.21
N LEU A 98 -10.08 5.78 8.28
CA LEU A 98 -11.22 5.23 8.99
C LEU A 98 -12.07 6.34 9.62
N SER A 99 -11.44 7.37 10.19
CA SER A 99 -12.14 8.53 10.74
C SER A 99 -12.97 9.28 9.69
N VAL A 100 -12.44 9.46 8.48
CA VAL A 100 -13.18 10.06 7.36
C VAL A 100 -14.39 9.21 6.97
N PHE A 101 -14.23 7.89 6.92
CA PHE A 101 -15.32 6.97 6.62
C PHE A 101 -16.40 6.98 7.72
N ASP A 102 -16.01 6.93 8.99
CA ASP A 102 -16.94 6.93 10.12
C ASP A 102 -17.72 8.25 10.18
N HIS A 103 -17.06 9.39 9.94
CA HIS A 103 -17.75 10.68 9.85
C HIS A 103 -18.77 10.72 8.71
N TYR A 104 -18.45 10.13 7.56
CA TYR A 104 -19.39 9.98 6.45
C TYR A 104 -20.58 9.09 6.83
N LEU A 105 -20.35 7.99 7.56
CA LEU A 105 -21.43 7.15 8.07
C LEU A 105 -22.34 7.92 9.01
N ASP A 106 -21.78 8.63 10.00
CA ASP A 106 -22.53 9.40 11.00
C ASP A 106 -23.37 10.51 10.36
N SER A 107 -22.81 11.22 9.39
CA SER A 107 -23.47 12.36 8.75
C SER A 107 -24.57 11.96 7.76
N CYS A 108 -24.38 10.86 7.04
CA CYS A 108 -25.23 10.51 5.89
C CYS A 108 -26.03 9.22 6.08
N TRP A 109 -25.44 8.20 6.70
CA TRP A 109 -25.97 6.84 6.66
C TRP A 109 -26.54 6.36 7.98
N LEU A 110 -26.13 6.92 9.11
CA LEU A 110 -26.61 6.48 10.41
C LEU A 110 -27.84 7.29 10.82
N THR A 111 -28.82 6.57 11.36
CA THR A 111 -29.96 7.15 12.07
C THR A 111 -29.58 7.40 13.53
N SER A 112 -30.42 8.13 14.26
CA SER A 112 -30.15 8.48 15.67
C SER A 112 -30.06 7.27 16.61
N ASP A 113 -30.55 6.11 16.20
CA ASP A 113 -30.43 4.81 16.88
C ASP A 113 -29.21 3.98 16.40
N GLY A 114 -28.39 4.50 15.49
CA GLY A 114 -27.21 3.83 14.95
C GLY A 114 -27.49 2.77 13.87
N ALA A 115 -28.73 2.68 13.38
CA ALA A 115 -29.07 1.84 12.24
C ALA A 115 -28.67 2.50 10.91
N LEU A 116 -28.52 1.70 9.85
CA LEU A 116 -28.26 2.22 8.51
C LEU A 116 -29.57 2.69 7.86
N ARG A 117 -29.59 3.95 7.43
CA ARG A 117 -30.64 4.53 6.61
C ARG A 117 -30.73 3.80 5.28
N THR A 118 -31.95 3.40 4.91
CA THR A 118 -32.24 2.68 3.66
C THR A 118 -32.98 3.53 2.64
N VAL A 119 -33.56 4.66 3.05
CA VAL A 119 -34.36 5.55 2.21
C VAL A 119 -33.84 6.98 2.30
N PHE A 120 -33.55 7.57 1.14
CA PHE A 120 -33.18 8.96 0.98
C PHE A 120 -34.28 9.67 0.17
N SER A 121 -34.81 10.77 0.69
CA SER A 121 -35.88 11.52 0.03
C SER A 121 -35.34 12.54 -0.97
N GLY A 122 -36.09 12.75 -2.06
CA GLY A 122 -35.85 13.79 -3.06
C GLY A 122 -35.10 13.33 -4.30
N ILE A 123 -34.43 14.26 -4.98
CA ILE A 123 -33.79 14.06 -6.29
C ILE A 123 -32.28 14.28 -6.12
N SER A 124 -31.46 13.39 -6.68
CA SER A 124 -30.00 13.43 -6.53
C SER A 124 -29.33 14.69 -7.10
N THR A 125 -29.97 15.37 -8.06
CA THR A 125 -29.48 16.63 -8.64
C THR A 125 -29.81 17.86 -7.80
N ASP A 126 -30.73 17.75 -6.83
CA ASP A 126 -31.13 18.85 -5.96
C ASP A 126 -30.45 18.71 -4.58
N THR A 127 -29.44 19.55 -4.35
CA THR A 127 -28.64 19.60 -3.11
C THR A 127 -29.44 20.06 -1.89
N ALA A 128 -30.67 20.56 -2.06
CA ALA A 128 -31.56 20.83 -0.93
C ALA A 128 -32.14 19.53 -0.33
N THR A 129 -32.25 18.48 -1.14
CA THR A 129 -32.85 17.20 -0.73
C THR A 129 -31.89 16.30 0.03
N THR A 130 -32.43 15.38 0.83
CA THR A 130 -31.62 14.40 1.58
C THR A 130 -30.76 13.56 0.64
N LEU A 131 -31.33 13.11 -0.48
CA LEU A 131 -30.63 12.34 -1.50
C LEU A 131 -29.51 13.16 -2.14
N GLY A 132 -29.79 14.38 -2.59
CA GLY A 132 -28.76 15.24 -3.21
C GLY A 132 -27.61 15.59 -2.26
N LYS A 133 -27.89 15.86 -0.97
CA LYS A 133 -26.84 16.08 0.04
C LYS A 133 -25.94 14.87 0.21
N MET A 134 -26.53 13.67 0.33
CA MET A 134 -25.76 12.44 0.48
C MET A 134 -24.92 12.16 -0.78
N THR A 135 -25.48 12.35 -1.98
CA THR A 135 -24.74 12.21 -3.25
C THR A 135 -23.56 13.19 -3.33
N ALA A 136 -23.73 14.44 -2.90
CA ALA A 136 -22.66 15.43 -2.86
C ALA A 136 -21.58 15.04 -1.84
N ALA A 137 -21.98 14.74 -0.60
CA ALA A 137 -21.07 14.30 0.47
C ALA A 137 -20.27 13.07 0.05
N SER A 138 -20.89 12.12 -0.66
CA SER A 138 -20.20 10.91 -1.16
C SER A 138 -19.06 11.25 -2.13
N ARG A 139 -19.21 12.27 -2.97
CA ARG A 139 -18.14 12.72 -3.88
C ARG A 139 -17.02 13.40 -3.10
N GLU A 140 -17.39 14.28 -2.17
CA GLU A 140 -16.43 15.02 -1.33
C GLU A 140 -15.60 14.06 -0.47
N THR A 141 -16.25 13.13 0.24
CA THR A 141 -15.58 12.09 1.03
C THR A 141 -14.69 11.20 0.17
N ALA A 142 -15.12 10.81 -1.03
CA ALA A 142 -14.27 10.01 -1.93
C ALA A 142 -13.00 10.76 -2.34
N VAL A 143 -13.08 12.07 -2.58
CA VAL A 143 -11.90 12.90 -2.87
C VAL A 143 -10.98 12.99 -1.66
N GLU A 144 -11.51 13.14 -0.46
CA GLU A 144 -10.72 13.15 0.78
C GLU A 144 -9.99 11.81 1.00
N MET A 145 -10.69 10.69 0.79
CA MET A 145 -10.11 9.35 0.80
C MET A 145 -9.00 9.19 -0.25
N ASP A 146 -9.18 9.75 -1.45
CA ASP A 146 -8.15 9.72 -2.50
C ASP A 146 -6.90 10.51 -2.10
N MET A 147 -7.04 11.61 -1.35
CA MET A 147 -5.89 12.35 -0.80
C MET A 147 -5.13 11.53 0.24
N LEU A 148 -5.83 10.79 1.09
CA LEU A 148 -5.22 9.88 2.06
C LEU A 148 -4.53 8.70 1.38
N LEU A 149 -5.13 8.12 0.34
CA LEU A 149 -4.48 7.07 -0.47
C LEU A 149 -3.21 7.58 -1.16
N LYS A 150 -3.18 8.83 -1.65
CA LYS A 150 -1.94 9.43 -2.17
C LYS A 150 -0.84 9.52 -1.11
N ARG A 151 -1.19 9.95 0.11
CA ARG A 151 -0.25 9.97 1.25
C ARG A 151 0.24 8.56 1.59
N TRP A 152 -0.67 7.59 1.58
CA TRP A 152 -0.35 6.17 1.79
C TRP A 152 0.69 5.68 0.78
N TYR A 153 0.47 5.90 -0.51
CA TYR A 153 1.41 5.47 -1.56
C TYR A 153 2.78 6.13 -1.43
N ALA A 154 2.83 7.42 -1.11
CA ALA A 154 4.09 8.11 -0.85
C ALA A 154 4.86 7.48 0.32
N GLN A 155 4.17 7.19 1.44
CA GLN A 155 4.78 6.56 2.60
C GLN A 155 5.28 5.13 2.29
N VAL A 156 4.50 4.38 1.53
CA VAL A 156 4.87 3.02 1.10
C VAL A 156 6.14 3.07 0.23
N ASP A 157 6.23 4.00 -0.73
CA ASP A 157 7.40 4.16 -1.61
C ASP A 157 8.67 4.58 -0.84
N GLU A 158 8.52 5.44 0.17
CA GLU A 158 9.62 5.84 1.07
C GLU A 158 10.11 4.64 1.91
N GLY A 159 9.20 3.87 2.50
CA GLY A 159 9.52 2.68 3.29
C GLY A 159 10.27 1.61 2.49
N PHE A 160 9.85 1.35 1.24
CA PHE A 160 10.52 0.38 0.37
C PHE A 160 11.90 0.84 -0.14
N SER A 161 12.14 2.15 -0.24
CA SER A 161 13.43 2.70 -0.67
C SER A 161 14.52 2.52 0.38
N THR A 162 14.20 2.68 1.66
CA THR A 162 15.17 2.51 2.77
C THR A 162 15.65 1.07 2.94
N HIS A 163 14.83 0.07 2.60
CA HIS A 163 15.24 -1.34 2.61
C HIS A 163 16.21 -1.72 1.47
N LYS A 164 16.31 -0.93 0.40
CA LYS A 164 17.27 -1.17 -0.68
C LYS A 164 18.66 -0.60 -0.38
N GLU A 165 18.76 0.51 0.35
CA GLU A 165 20.04 1.18 0.61
C GLU A 165 20.85 0.56 1.77
N GLY A 166 20.23 -0.27 2.62
CA GLY A 166 20.94 -1.02 3.67
C GLY A 166 21.75 -2.23 3.20
N ASN A 167 21.89 -2.43 1.89
CA ASN A 167 22.46 -3.64 1.27
C ASN A 167 23.68 -3.37 0.35
N GLU A 168 24.28 -2.17 0.38
CA GLU A 168 25.55 -1.87 -0.30
C GLU A 168 26.78 -1.96 0.62
#